data_AF-A0A350M927-F1
#
_entry.id   AF-A0A350M927-F1
#
_cell.length_a   1.000
_cell.length_b   1.000
_cell.length_c   1.000
_cell.angle_alpha   90.00
_cell.angle_beta   90.00
_cell.angle_gamma   90.00
#
_symmetry.space_group_name_H-M   'P 1'
#
loop_
_entity.id
_entity.type
_entity.pdbx_description
1 polymer ?
#
loop_
_entity_poly.entity_id
_entity_poly.type
_entity_poly.pdbx_seq_one_letter_code
_entity_poly.pdbx_strand_id
1 'polypeptide(L)'
;MSLEIREVVGKSDRKAFVDFQFDLYKKQSLWVPPIKKDELKALSPDTNPAFKFCDVKIWMAVKNGKTVGRVCAIIHDKYNEKTGVRYGRFNRIEFIDDAEVFDLLINTCIHWFLEKGMNKVHGPLGFSNMDTQGLLVEGYDHLPSIASVYHLPYYKEHFDRLGFVKENDWVEFRLTLTEGAVNKADRGAQLIKKRGGFESIQLTSKKELQAYGRRIFDILNKAFAELPYVAELNEEMIDMYAEKYFSMLDLRFITLVKKDGDLVGFFIGLPSLSEAMQKAGGKLFPFGFIHLLKALKKPKVIDMMLTGVLPEYHSSGVAVILIGELQKRMMELGINQMETTGVFETNSNVIANWKNYEHIQHKRRRCYVRDI
;
A
#
# COMPACT_ATOMS: atom_id res chain seq x y z
N MET A 1 26.87 -0.69 -27.98
CA MET A 1 26.56 -0.01 -26.71
C MET A 1 26.30 -1.10 -25.69
N SER A 2 27.07 -1.17 -24.60
CA SER A 2 26.90 -2.25 -23.61
C SER A 2 25.78 -1.90 -22.62
N LEU A 3 24.77 -2.77 -22.59
CA LEU A 3 23.80 -2.86 -21.50
C LEU A 3 24.34 -3.90 -20.52
N GLU A 4 24.49 -3.53 -19.24
CA GLU A 4 25.01 -4.40 -18.19
C GLU A 4 24.04 -4.49 -17.01
N ILE A 5 24.03 -5.64 -16.33
CA ILE A 5 23.32 -5.84 -15.07
C ILE A 5 24.30 -5.62 -13.91
N ARG A 6 23.87 -4.90 -12.87
CA ARG A 6 24.68 -4.63 -11.68
C ARG A 6 23.89 -4.96 -10.42
N GLU A 7 24.43 -5.81 -9.58
CA GLU A 7 23.87 -6.07 -8.24
C GLU A 7 24.09 -4.86 -7.32
N VAL A 8 23.08 -4.53 -6.53
CA VAL A 8 23.10 -3.45 -5.55
C VAL A 8 23.62 -3.99 -4.22
N VAL A 9 24.89 -3.72 -3.92
CA VAL A 9 25.55 -4.22 -2.70
C VAL A 9 25.86 -3.10 -1.70
N GLY A 10 26.07 -1.87 -2.19
CA GLY A 10 26.54 -0.74 -1.40
C GLY A 10 25.47 0.30 -1.03
N LYS A 11 25.85 1.24 -0.16
CA LYS A 11 25.05 2.46 0.11
C LYS A 11 24.96 3.36 -1.13
N SER A 12 26.04 3.47 -1.91
CA SER A 12 26.07 4.20 -3.18
C SER A 12 25.09 3.62 -4.20
N ASP A 13 25.08 2.29 -4.34
CA ASP A 13 24.22 1.59 -5.30
C ASP A 13 22.75 1.73 -4.90
N ARG A 14 22.44 1.58 -3.61
CA ARG A 14 21.06 1.80 -3.10
C ARG A 14 20.59 3.22 -3.35
N LYS A 15 21.48 4.20 -3.20
CA LYS A 15 21.15 5.58 -3.55
C LYS A 15 20.87 5.74 -5.04
N ALA A 16 21.70 5.18 -5.93
CA ALA A 16 21.45 5.21 -7.37
C ALA A 16 20.13 4.50 -7.74
N PHE A 17 19.86 3.35 -7.11
CA PHE A 17 18.61 2.60 -7.26
C PHE A 17 17.40 3.45 -6.87
N VAL A 18 17.44 4.13 -5.73
CA VAL A 18 16.35 5.00 -5.25
C VAL A 18 16.21 6.26 -6.10
N ASP A 19 17.32 6.85 -6.56
CA ASP A 19 17.32 8.09 -7.34
C ASP A 19 16.81 7.89 -8.78
N PHE A 20 16.99 6.71 -9.38
CA PHE A 20 16.59 6.45 -10.77
C PHE A 20 15.14 6.83 -11.11
N GLN A 21 14.18 6.45 -10.26
CA GLN A 21 12.76 6.80 -10.45
C GLN A 21 12.51 8.32 -10.49
N PHE A 22 13.31 9.12 -9.78
CA PHE A 22 13.14 10.58 -9.77
C PHE A 22 13.54 11.20 -11.11
N ASP A 23 14.50 10.58 -11.80
CA ASP A 23 14.88 10.99 -13.14
C ASP A 23 13.85 10.52 -14.16
N LEU A 24 13.36 9.27 -14.03
CA LEU A 24 12.35 8.68 -14.90
C LEU A 24 11.04 9.47 -14.89
N TYR A 25 10.56 9.84 -13.70
CA TYR A 25 9.27 10.53 -13.51
C TYR A 25 9.38 12.05 -13.40
N LYS A 26 10.55 12.64 -13.69
CA LYS A 26 10.81 14.09 -13.48
C LYS A 26 9.77 15.02 -14.12
N LYS A 27 9.17 14.61 -15.24
CA LYS A 27 8.16 15.39 -15.98
C LYS A 27 6.73 14.87 -15.81
N GLN A 28 6.52 13.88 -14.93
CA GLN A 28 5.22 13.25 -14.73
C GLN A 28 4.50 13.88 -13.54
N SER A 29 3.46 14.67 -13.82
CA SER A 29 2.67 15.38 -12.81
C SER A 29 1.74 14.48 -11.99
N LEU A 30 1.56 13.22 -12.38
CA LEU A 30 0.72 12.24 -11.69
C LEU A 30 1.52 11.22 -10.88
N TRP A 31 2.85 11.38 -10.83
CA TRP A 31 3.70 10.55 -9.99
C TRP A 31 3.83 11.15 -8.59
N VAL A 32 3.70 10.30 -7.58
CA VAL A 32 3.87 10.66 -6.17
C VAL A 32 5.23 10.14 -5.68
N PRO A 33 6.24 11.00 -5.50
CA PRO A 33 7.58 10.55 -5.14
C PRO A 33 7.61 10.01 -3.70
N PRO A 34 8.24 8.84 -3.46
CA PRO A 34 8.45 8.36 -2.10
C PRO A 34 9.50 9.22 -1.38
N ILE A 35 9.52 9.19 -0.05
CA ILE A 35 10.61 9.81 0.71
C ILE A 35 11.87 8.96 0.53
N LYS A 36 12.93 9.55 -0.05
CA LYS A 36 14.18 8.83 -0.38
C LYS A 36 14.80 8.14 0.83
N LYS A 37 14.75 8.78 2.00
CA LYS A 37 15.28 8.23 3.26
C LYS A 37 14.53 6.96 3.67
N ASP A 38 13.22 6.92 3.47
CA ASP A 38 12.39 5.78 3.86
C ASP A 38 12.59 4.62 2.89
N GLU A 39 12.74 4.92 1.59
CA GLU A 39 13.11 3.91 0.59
C GLU A 39 14.49 3.30 0.86
N LEU A 40 15.48 4.12 1.22
CA LEU A 40 16.82 3.61 1.60
C LEU A 40 16.77 2.71 2.84
N LYS A 41 15.92 3.04 3.83
CA LYS A 41 15.70 2.18 5.00
C LYS A 41 15.00 0.88 4.63
N ALA A 42 13.99 0.94 3.76
CA ALA A 42 13.26 -0.24 3.31
C ALA A 42 14.15 -1.24 2.54
N LEU A 43 15.19 -0.74 1.85
CA LEU A 43 16.16 -1.54 1.08
C LEU A 43 17.41 -1.94 1.89
N SER A 44 17.40 -1.77 3.21
CA SER A 44 18.54 -2.10 4.06
C SER A 44 18.23 -3.22 5.05
N PRO A 45 19.03 -4.31 5.07
CA PRO A 45 18.83 -5.38 6.05
C PRO A 45 19.02 -4.89 7.49
N ASP A 46 19.81 -3.83 7.70
CA ASP A 46 20.03 -3.22 9.02
C ASP A 46 18.77 -2.56 9.60
N THR A 47 17.80 -2.19 8.76
CA THR A 47 16.63 -1.39 9.18
C THR A 47 15.29 -1.97 8.77
N ASN A 48 15.27 -2.98 7.90
CA ASN A 48 14.06 -3.69 7.50
C ASN A 48 14.11 -5.15 7.97
N PRO A 49 13.36 -5.53 9.01
CA PRO A 49 13.33 -6.91 9.53
C PRO A 49 12.90 -7.96 8.51
N ALA A 50 12.25 -7.57 7.40
CA ALA A 50 11.86 -8.49 6.34
C ALA A 50 13.02 -9.30 5.76
N PHE A 51 14.24 -8.74 5.76
CA PHE A 51 15.45 -9.43 5.29
C PHE A 51 15.83 -10.64 6.16
N LYS A 52 15.24 -10.81 7.35
CA LYS A 52 15.47 -12.00 8.20
C LYS A 52 14.69 -13.23 7.76
N PHE A 53 13.63 -13.05 6.97
CA PHE A 53 12.74 -14.12 6.53
C PHE A 53 12.37 -14.04 5.04
N CYS A 54 12.98 -13.09 4.33
CA CYS A 54 12.95 -13.01 2.88
C CYS A 54 14.38 -13.07 2.36
N ASP A 55 14.61 -13.92 1.36
CA ASP A 55 15.77 -13.82 0.51
C ASP A 55 15.55 -12.65 -0.46
N VAL A 56 16.54 -11.76 -0.61
CA VAL A 56 16.38 -10.53 -1.40
C VAL A 56 17.60 -10.31 -2.28
N LYS A 57 17.35 -10.00 -3.56
CA LYS A 57 18.37 -9.52 -4.49
C LYS A 57 17.86 -8.28 -5.22
N ILE A 58 18.75 -7.32 -5.41
CA ILE A 58 18.41 -6.02 -5.99
C ILE A 58 19.39 -5.75 -7.13
N TRP A 59 18.86 -5.39 -8.29
CA TRP A 59 19.69 -5.10 -9.46
C TRP A 59 19.30 -3.79 -10.14
N MET A 60 20.28 -3.24 -10.86
CA MET A 60 20.13 -2.12 -11.79
C MET A 60 20.62 -2.53 -13.16
N ALA A 61 19.89 -2.12 -14.20
CA ALA A 61 20.36 -2.16 -15.58
C ALA A 61 21.07 -0.83 -15.88
N VAL A 62 22.29 -0.91 -16.42
CA VAL A 62 23.14 0.25 -16.70
C VAL A 62 23.48 0.26 -18.19
N LYS A 63 23.23 1.37 -18.88
CA LYS A 63 23.55 1.58 -20.30
C LYS A 63 24.43 2.81 -20.41
N ASN A 64 25.65 2.66 -20.94
CA ASN A 64 26.62 3.75 -21.05
C ASN A 64 26.88 4.49 -19.73
N GLY A 65 27.02 3.75 -18.63
CA GLY A 65 27.29 4.28 -17.28
C GLY A 65 26.09 4.96 -16.59
N LYS A 66 24.89 4.95 -17.19
CA LYS A 66 23.66 5.48 -16.59
C LYS A 66 22.69 4.36 -16.25
N THR A 67 22.08 4.44 -15.07
CA THR A 67 20.97 3.54 -14.71
C THR A 67 19.80 3.78 -15.66
N VAL A 68 19.33 2.72 -16.32
CA VAL A 68 18.20 2.72 -17.25
C VAL A 68 17.07 1.81 -16.80
N GLY A 69 17.29 1.04 -15.74
CA GLY A 69 16.23 0.29 -15.07
C GLY A 69 16.71 -0.30 -13.75
N ARG A 70 15.76 -0.82 -12.97
CA ARG A 70 15.98 -1.37 -11.64
C ARG A 70 14.92 -2.42 -11.31
N VAL A 71 15.25 -3.38 -10.47
CA VAL A 71 14.30 -4.37 -9.94
C VAL A 71 14.77 -4.88 -8.59
N CYS A 72 13.83 -5.19 -7.70
CA CYS A 72 14.09 -5.92 -6.46
C CYS A 72 13.33 -7.24 -6.52
N ALA A 73 14.06 -8.34 -6.39
CA ALA A 73 13.52 -9.69 -6.30
C ALA A 73 13.54 -10.18 -4.86
N ILE A 74 12.49 -10.88 -4.48
CA ILE A 74 12.18 -11.30 -3.13
C ILE A 74 11.69 -12.75 -3.21
N ILE A 75 12.20 -13.62 -2.36
CA ILE A 75 11.60 -14.92 -2.05
C ILE A 75 11.14 -14.84 -0.61
N HIS A 76 9.88 -15.17 -0.37
CA HIS A 76 9.26 -14.97 0.93
C HIS A 76 8.75 -16.31 1.46
N ASP A 77 9.57 -16.97 2.25
CA ASP A 77 9.38 -18.38 2.62
C ASP A 77 8.04 -18.62 3.30
N LYS A 78 7.67 -17.80 4.30
CA LYS A 78 6.37 -17.91 5.00
C LYS A 78 5.15 -17.82 4.07
N TYR A 79 5.24 -17.04 3.00
CA TYR A 79 4.13 -16.90 2.05
C TYR A 79 4.06 -18.11 1.12
N ASN A 80 5.22 -18.60 0.70
CA ASN A 80 5.31 -19.81 -0.11
C ASN A 80 4.83 -21.04 0.68
N GLU A 81 5.18 -21.14 1.96
CA GLU A 81 4.67 -22.16 2.90
C GLU A 81 3.15 -22.06 3.04
N LYS A 82 2.61 -20.86 3.31
CA LYS A 82 1.17 -20.62 3.45
C LYS A 82 0.37 -21.04 2.20
N THR A 83 0.91 -20.75 1.02
CA THR A 83 0.21 -21.00 -0.25
C THR A 83 0.49 -22.37 -0.85
N GLY A 84 1.55 -23.05 -0.41
CA GLY A 84 2.05 -24.29 -1.02
C GLY A 84 2.68 -24.08 -2.40
N VAL A 85 2.96 -22.83 -2.78
CA VAL A 85 3.47 -22.47 -4.11
C VAL A 85 4.84 -21.80 -3.97
N ARG A 86 5.78 -22.19 -4.83
CA ARG A 86 7.16 -21.70 -4.81
C ARG A 86 7.30 -20.45 -5.68
N TYR A 87 6.84 -19.33 -5.15
CA TYR A 87 6.91 -18.05 -5.84
C TYR A 87 8.26 -17.33 -5.64
N GLY A 88 8.81 -16.82 -6.74
CA GLY A 88 9.71 -15.68 -6.76
C GLY A 88 8.90 -14.41 -7.02
N ARG A 89 9.01 -13.39 -6.17
CA ARG A 89 8.29 -12.13 -6.34
C ARG A 89 9.21 -10.97 -6.66
N PHE A 90 8.73 -9.99 -7.40
CA PHE A 90 9.50 -8.78 -7.67
C PHE A 90 8.71 -7.53 -7.27
N ASN A 91 9.42 -6.45 -6.92
CA ASN A 91 8.84 -5.12 -6.73
C ASN A 91 9.84 -4.04 -7.16
N ARG A 92 9.42 -2.77 -7.01
CA ARG A 92 10.22 -1.58 -7.33
C ARG A 92 10.81 -1.61 -8.75
N ILE A 93 10.14 -2.31 -9.67
CA ILE A 93 10.56 -2.41 -11.05
C ILE A 93 10.31 -1.07 -11.72
N GLU A 94 11.38 -0.49 -12.26
CA GLU A 94 11.32 0.75 -13.04
C GLU A 94 12.29 0.61 -14.19
N PHE A 95 11.94 1.07 -15.38
CA PHE A 95 12.80 0.98 -16.55
C PHE A 95 12.40 2.03 -17.57
N ILE A 96 13.31 2.44 -18.44
CA ILE A 96 12.97 3.22 -19.64
C ILE A 96 12.23 2.33 -20.64
N ASP A 97 11.47 2.91 -21.56
CA ASP A 97 10.75 2.17 -22.60
C ASP A 97 11.70 1.53 -23.63
N ASP A 98 12.34 0.45 -23.23
CA ASP A 98 13.34 -0.32 -23.97
C ASP A 98 13.19 -1.80 -23.57
N ALA A 99 12.79 -2.64 -24.54
CA ALA A 99 12.51 -4.05 -24.31
C ALA A 99 13.74 -4.82 -23.81
N GLU A 100 14.94 -4.47 -24.28
CA GLU A 100 16.18 -5.13 -23.84
C GLU A 100 16.45 -4.87 -22.35
N VAL A 101 16.11 -3.68 -21.86
CA VAL A 101 16.27 -3.31 -20.45
C VAL A 101 15.31 -4.11 -19.57
N PHE A 102 14.03 -4.19 -19.96
CA PHE A 102 13.03 -4.96 -19.22
C PHE A 102 13.36 -6.45 -19.20
N ASP A 103 13.72 -7.02 -20.36
CA ASP A 103 14.05 -8.44 -20.50
C ASP A 103 15.28 -8.80 -19.66
N LEU A 104 16.32 -7.96 -19.66
CA LEU A 104 17.49 -8.17 -18.83
C LEU A 104 17.13 -8.20 -17.33
N LEU A 105 16.32 -7.26 -16.85
CA LEU A 105 15.92 -7.20 -15.44
C LEU A 105 15.09 -8.43 -15.04
N ILE A 106 14.05 -8.75 -15.81
CA ILE A 106 13.15 -9.86 -15.51
C ILE A 106 13.87 -11.21 -15.62
N ASN A 107 14.65 -11.44 -16.68
CA ASN A 107 15.40 -12.70 -16.84
C ASN A 107 16.45 -12.87 -15.74
N THR A 108 17.07 -11.79 -15.26
CA THR A 108 17.96 -11.83 -14.08
C THR A 108 17.20 -12.32 -12.85
N CYS A 109 16.00 -11.81 -12.60
CA CYS A 109 15.15 -12.30 -11.50
C CYS A 109 14.79 -13.78 -11.69
N ILE A 110 14.35 -14.18 -12.89
CA ILE A 110 13.96 -15.56 -13.22
C ILE A 110 15.12 -16.53 -12.97
N HIS A 111 16.32 -16.22 -13.44
CA HIS A 111 17.49 -17.07 -13.22
C HIS A 111 17.77 -17.28 -11.73
N TRP A 112 17.76 -16.19 -10.95
CA TRP A 112 17.94 -16.29 -9.50
C TRP A 112 16.81 -17.07 -8.80
N PHE A 113 15.57 -16.90 -9.24
CA PHE A 113 14.42 -17.65 -8.73
C PHE A 113 14.55 -19.16 -9.01
N LEU A 114 14.97 -19.55 -10.23
CA LEU A 114 15.21 -20.95 -10.61
C LEU A 114 16.35 -21.57 -9.79
N GLU A 115 17.45 -20.83 -9.58
CA GLU A 115 18.56 -21.26 -8.71
C GLU A 115 18.11 -21.53 -7.26
N LYS A 116 17.11 -20.79 -6.81
CA LYS A 116 16.49 -20.95 -5.48
C LYS A 116 15.32 -21.94 -5.46
N GLY A 117 15.04 -22.62 -6.57
CA GLY A 117 14.01 -23.66 -6.67
C GLY A 117 12.57 -23.14 -6.77
N MET A 118 12.37 -21.88 -7.14
CA MET A 118 11.06 -21.32 -7.44
C MET A 118 10.61 -21.75 -8.84
N ASN A 119 9.30 -21.83 -9.06
CA ASN A 119 8.72 -22.25 -10.35
C ASN A 119 7.62 -21.31 -10.87
N LYS A 120 7.33 -20.23 -10.14
CA LYS A 120 6.42 -19.17 -10.57
C LYS A 120 7.00 -17.82 -10.23
N VAL A 121 6.84 -16.86 -11.13
CA VAL A 121 7.08 -15.45 -10.87
C VAL A 121 5.76 -14.75 -10.63
N HIS A 122 5.66 -13.93 -9.58
CA HIS A 122 4.47 -13.11 -9.36
C HIS A 122 4.83 -11.68 -8.90
N GLY A 123 4.02 -10.69 -9.24
CA GLY A 123 4.31 -9.30 -8.88
C GLY A 123 3.67 -8.26 -9.80
N PRO A 124 3.89 -6.96 -9.53
CA PRO A 124 4.76 -6.43 -8.48
C PRO A 124 4.20 -6.64 -7.04
N LEU A 125 4.99 -7.20 -6.12
CA LEU A 125 4.61 -7.44 -4.72
C LEU A 125 5.79 -7.21 -3.78
N GLY A 126 5.56 -6.42 -2.71
CA GLY A 126 6.57 -6.13 -1.70
C GLY A 126 6.80 -7.21 -0.65
N PHE A 127 7.46 -6.80 0.45
CA PHE A 127 7.74 -7.68 1.59
C PHE A 127 6.45 -8.04 2.33
N SER A 128 5.53 -7.08 2.45
CA SER A 128 4.23 -7.30 3.08
C SER A 128 3.11 -6.57 2.34
N ASN A 129 1.90 -6.71 2.89
CA ASN A 129 0.71 -5.95 2.48
C ASN A 129 0.75 -4.46 2.87
N MET A 130 1.78 -4.03 3.61
CA MET A 130 2.03 -2.64 3.94
C MET A 130 2.93 -1.93 2.90
N ASP A 131 3.55 -2.69 2.00
CA ASP A 131 4.26 -2.16 0.84
C ASP A 131 3.29 -1.82 -0.30
N THR A 132 3.75 -1.00 -1.25
CA THR A 132 3.01 -0.79 -2.50
C THR A 132 3.01 -2.06 -3.36
N GLN A 133 1.87 -2.32 -4.03
CA GLN A 133 1.62 -3.56 -4.76
C GLN A 133 0.97 -3.30 -6.12
N GLY A 134 1.17 -4.23 -7.05
CA GLY A 134 0.57 -4.21 -8.38
C GLY A 134 1.20 -3.19 -9.34
N LEU A 135 0.96 -3.42 -10.62
CA LEU A 135 1.29 -2.52 -11.73
C LEU A 135 0.05 -1.68 -12.07
N LEU A 136 0.18 -0.37 -12.27
CA LEU A 136 -0.94 0.46 -12.73
C LEU A 136 -1.29 0.06 -14.17
N VAL A 137 -2.55 -0.31 -14.43
CA VAL A 137 -3.02 -0.73 -15.77
C VAL A 137 -4.18 0.11 -16.30
N GLU A 138 -4.90 0.82 -15.42
CA GLU A 138 -5.96 1.79 -15.78
C GLU A 138 -5.90 3.01 -14.84
N GLY A 139 -6.29 4.20 -15.33
CA GLY A 139 -6.37 5.43 -14.53
C GLY A 139 -5.10 6.28 -14.54
N TYR A 140 -4.36 6.29 -15.66
CA TYR A 140 -3.10 7.04 -15.83
C TYR A 140 -3.24 8.56 -15.74
N ASP A 141 -4.47 9.08 -15.72
CA ASP A 141 -4.89 10.47 -15.60
C ASP A 141 -5.29 10.87 -14.16
N HIS A 142 -5.27 9.91 -13.22
CA HIS A 142 -5.61 10.15 -11.83
C HIS A 142 -4.39 10.11 -10.91
N LEU A 143 -4.24 11.14 -10.07
CA LEU A 143 -3.20 11.16 -9.04
C LEU A 143 -3.44 10.02 -8.03
N PRO A 144 -2.46 9.14 -7.76
CA PRO A 144 -2.63 8.08 -6.79
C PRO A 144 -2.55 8.58 -5.35
N SER A 145 -3.19 7.86 -4.43
CA SER A 145 -2.89 8.00 -2.99
C SER A 145 -1.45 7.54 -2.73
N ILE A 146 -0.89 7.91 -1.57
CA ILE A 146 0.47 7.48 -1.19
C ILE A 146 0.59 5.97 -0.95
N ALA A 147 -0.53 5.26 -0.84
CA ALA A 147 -0.60 3.81 -0.68
C ALA A 147 -0.76 3.06 -2.02
N SER A 148 -1.00 3.79 -3.11
CA SER A 148 -1.11 3.26 -4.46
C SER A 148 0.19 3.49 -5.24
N VAL A 149 0.21 3.13 -6.52
CA VAL A 149 1.38 3.27 -7.40
C VAL A 149 1.03 4.02 -8.66
N TYR A 150 2.04 4.58 -9.30
CA TYR A 150 1.97 5.08 -10.67
C TYR A 150 3.02 4.39 -11.51
N HIS A 151 2.64 3.95 -12.70
CA HIS A 151 3.55 3.42 -13.71
C HIS A 151 3.23 4.07 -15.06
N LEU A 152 4.20 4.14 -15.97
CA LEU A 152 3.96 4.68 -17.31
C LEU A 152 3.19 3.66 -18.16
N PRO A 153 2.35 4.09 -19.12
CA PRO A 153 1.48 3.17 -19.88
C PRO A 153 2.21 2.00 -20.55
N TYR A 154 3.43 2.20 -21.05
CA TYR A 154 4.20 1.16 -21.73
C TYR A 154 4.54 -0.02 -20.83
N TYR A 155 4.53 0.13 -19.49
CA TYR A 155 4.91 -0.97 -18.59
C TYR A 155 4.04 -2.20 -18.86
N LYS A 156 2.72 -2.00 -19.00
CA LYS A 156 1.77 -3.07 -19.28
C LYS A 156 2.15 -3.88 -20.52
N GLU A 157 2.56 -3.20 -21.59
CA GLU A 157 2.91 -3.83 -22.86
C GLU A 157 4.14 -4.73 -22.73
N HIS A 158 5.13 -4.34 -21.92
CA HIS A 158 6.31 -5.17 -21.67
C HIS A 158 5.98 -6.43 -20.85
N PHE A 159 5.12 -6.32 -19.84
CA PHE A 159 4.63 -7.48 -19.09
C PHE A 159 3.88 -8.46 -20.00
N ASP A 160 2.94 -7.94 -20.78
CA ASP A 160 2.14 -8.75 -21.71
C ASP A 160 3.05 -9.43 -22.76
N ARG A 161 4.07 -8.72 -23.28
CA ARG A 161 5.06 -9.26 -24.23
C ARG A 161 5.87 -10.43 -23.66
N LEU A 162 6.24 -10.37 -22.37
CA LEU A 162 6.97 -11.46 -21.69
C LEU A 162 6.07 -12.61 -21.21
N GLY A 163 4.79 -12.64 -21.63
CA GLY A 163 3.87 -13.74 -21.33
C GLY A 163 3.39 -13.76 -19.87
N PHE A 164 3.49 -12.63 -19.16
CA PHE A 164 2.84 -12.51 -17.86
C PHE A 164 1.33 -12.43 -18.05
N VAL A 165 0.59 -13.14 -17.21
CA VAL A 165 -0.87 -13.12 -17.20
C VAL A 165 -1.38 -12.47 -15.92
N LYS A 166 -2.61 -11.97 -15.96
CA LYS A 166 -3.28 -11.44 -14.78
C LYS A 166 -3.45 -12.54 -13.73
N GLU A 167 -3.02 -12.26 -12.50
CA GLU A 167 -3.36 -13.06 -11.33
C GLU A 167 -4.57 -12.46 -10.60
N ASN A 168 -4.52 -11.16 -10.30
CA ASN A 168 -5.57 -10.44 -9.59
C ASN A 168 -5.45 -8.93 -9.83
N ASP A 169 -6.56 -8.20 -9.70
CA ASP A 169 -6.55 -6.74 -9.72
C ASP A 169 -7.03 -6.12 -8.39
N TRP A 170 -6.41 -5.01 -8.03
CA TRP A 170 -6.97 -4.03 -7.10
C TRP A 170 -7.68 -2.94 -7.89
N VAL A 171 -8.90 -2.61 -7.49
CA VAL A 171 -9.66 -1.48 -8.00
C VAL A 171 -9.71 -0.38 -6.94
N GLU A 172 -9.64 0.86 -7.39
CA GLU A 172 -9.67 2.05 -6.53
C GLU A 172 -10.82 2.97 -6.94
N PHE A 173 -11.51 3.47 -5.92
CA PHE A 173 -12.68 4.31 -6.04
C PHE A 173 -12.46 5.66 -5.36
N ARG A 174 -13.02 6.71 -5.97
CA ARG A 174 -13.29 7.97 -5.30
C ARG A 174 -14.74 7.99 -4.87
N LEU A 175 -14.98 8.37 -3.63
CA LEU A 175 -16.29 8.42 -3.02
C LEU A 175 -16.55 9.85 -2.55
N THR A 176 -17.69 10.42 -2.97
CA THR A 176 -18.18 11.70 -2.49
C THR A 176 -19.30 11.47 -1.47
N LEU A 177 -19.08 11.95 -0.26
CA LEU A 177 -20.06 11.95 0.82
C LEU A 177 -21.18 12.94 0.52
N THR A 178 -22.42 12.47 0.64
CA THR A 178 -23.61 13.32 0.64
C THR A 178 -24.21 13.38 2.03
N GLU A 179 -24.90 14.47 2.36
CA GLU A 179 -25.48 14.65 3.68
C GLU A 179 -26.47 13.52 4.05
N GLY A 180 -27.30 13.11 3.08
CA GLY A 180 -28.23 12.01 3.25
C GLY A 180 -27.56 10.67 3.54
N ALA A 181 -26.43 10.38 2.87
CA ALA A 181 -25.68 9.14 3.09
C ALA A 181 -25.10 9.07 4.50
N VAL A 182 -24.48 10.16 4.98
CA VAL A 182 -23.88 10.22 6.31
C VAL A 182 -24.94 10.14 7.40
N ASN A 183 -26.06 10.87 7.27
CA ASN A 183 -27.17 10.80 8.23
C ASN A 183 -27.76 9.39 8.33
N LYS A 184 -27.85 8.67 7.21
CA LYS A 184 -28.30 7.27 7.20
C LYS A 184 -27.29 6.35 7.88
N ALA A 185 -26.00 6.53 7.59
CA ALA A 185 -24.92 5.74 8.18
C ALA A 185 -24.82 5.95 9.71
N ASP A 186 -24.89 7.20 10.18
CA ASP A 186 -24.85 7.51 11.63
C ASP A 186 -26.02 6.86 12.37
N ARG A 187 -27.26 7.00 11.87
CA ARG A 187 -28.44 6.32 12.46
C ARG A 187 -28.25 4.80 12.53
N GLY A 188 -27.72 4.19 11.45
CA GLY A 188 -27.41 2.77 11.41
C GLY A 188 -26.35 2.38 12.46
N ALA A 189 -25.26 3.13 12.54
CA ALA A 189 -24.18 2.92 13.50
C ALA A 189 -24.70 3.02 14.95
N GLN A 190 -25.49 4.04 15.29
CA GLN A 190 -26.06 4.18 16.65
C GLN A 190 -26.98 3.01 17.01
N LEU A 191 -27.80 2.54 16.07
CA LEU A 191 -28.69 1.38 16.29
C LEU A 191 -27.89 0.09 16.54
N ILE A 192 -26.87 -0.16 15.72
CA ILE A 192 -26.00 -1.34 15.84
C ILE A 192 -25.24 -1.31 17.16
N LYS A 193 -24.67 -0.15 17.54
CA LYS A 193 -24.01 0.03 18.84
C LYS A 193 -24.93 -0.33 20.00
N LYS A 194 -26.13 0.24 20.02
CA LYS A 194 -27.12 0.00 21.09
C LYS A 194 -27.57 -1.46 21.17
N ARG A 195 -27.86 -2.11 20.03
CA ARG A 195 -28.36 -3.50 20.01
C ARG A 195 -27.25 -4.52 20.26
N GLY A 196 -26.06 -4.26 19.73
CA GLY A 196 -24.94 -5.18 19.76
C GLY A 196 -24.02 -5.05 20.97
N GLY A 197 -24.19 -4.00 21.78
CA GLY A 197 -23.31 -3.70 22.92
C GLY A 197 -21.91 -3.26 22.46
N PHE A 198 -21.83 -2.50 21.36
CA PHE A 198 -20.56 -2.01 20.84
C PHE A 198 -20.29 -0.58 21.28
N GLU A 199 -19.01 -0.27 21.50
CA GLU A 199 -18.53 1.05 21.89
C GLU A 199 -17.51 1.56 20.87
N SER A 200 -17.76 2.73 20.29
CA SER A 200 -16.78 3.43 19.45
C SER A 200 -15.88 4.31 20.31
N ILE A 201 -14.56 4.23 20.13
CA ILE A 201 -13.59 5.04 20.85
C ILE A 201 -13.03 6.12 19.92
N GLN A 202 -13.05 7.35 20.42
CA GLN A 202 -12.31 8.46 19.86
C GLN A 202 -11.02 8.66 20.66
N LEU A 203 -9.88 8.44 20.03
CA LEU A 203 -8.58 8.63 20.65
C LEU A 203 -8.30 10.11 20.90
N THR A 204 -7.67 10.40 22.05
CA THR A 204 -7.34 11.77 22.49
C THR A 204 -5.85 12.08 22.41
N SER A 205 -4.99 11.05 22.35
CA SER A 205 -3.53 11.23 22.26
C SER A 205 -2.84 10.12 21.48
N LYS A 206 -1.64 10.39 20.96
CA LYS A 206 -0.81 9.38 20.29
C LYS A 206 -0.31 8.30 21.24
N LYS A 207 -0.13 8.64 22.52
CA LYS A 207 0.23 7.66 23.57
C LYS A 207 -0.90 6.64 23.78
N GLU A 208 -2.14 7.10 23.72
CA GLU A 208 -3.31 6.22 23.78
C GLU A 208 -3.36 5.28 22.56
N LEU A 209 -3.11 5.81 21.35
CA LEU A 209 -3.00 4.98 20.14
C LEU A 209 -1.90 3.92 20.27
N GLN A 210 -0.73 4.28 20.80
CA GLN A 210 0.38 3.34 21.03
C GLN A 210 -0.02 2.22 21.99
N ALA A 211 -0.82 2.50 23.03
CA ALA A 211 -1.32 1.49 23.95
C ALA A 211 -2.23 0.47 23.26
N TYR A 212 -2.96 0.86 22.21
CA TYR A 212 -3.75 -0.05 21.37
C TYR A 212 -2.95 -0.69 20.22
N GLY A 213 -1.71 -0.24 19.98
CA GLY A 213 -0.95 -0.58 18.78
C GLY A 213 -0.83 -2.07 18.52
N ARG A 214 -0.34 -2.82 19.52
CA ARG A 214 -0.22 -4.29 19.44
C ARG A 214 -1.56 -4.94 19.10
N ARG A 215 -2.62 -4.55 19.80
CA ARG A 215 -3.96 -5.10 19.55
C ARG A 215 -4.51 -4.75 18.16
N ILE A 216 -4.20 -3.56 17.63
CA ILE A 216 -4.56 -3.19 16.25
C ILE A 216 -3.87 -4.13 15.25
N PHE A 217 -2.58 -4.40 15.43
CA PHE A 217 -1.85 -5.33 14.58
C PHE A 217 -2.29 -6.79 14.74
N ASP A 218 -2.69 -7.22 15.94
CA ASP A 218 -3.30 -8.54 16.14
C ASP A 218 -4.59 -8.69 15.34
N ILE A 219 -5.46 -7.67 15.38
CA ILE A 219 -6.70 -7.65 14.59
C ILE A 219 -6.36 -7.61 13.10
N LEU A 220 -5.36 -6.85 12.68
CA LEU A 220 -4.92 -6.79 11.28
C LEU A 220 -4.49 -8.19 10.80
N ASN A 221 -3.60 -8.87 11.53
CA ASN A 221 -3.14 -10.22 11.20
C ASN A 221 -4.32 -11.19 11.08
N LYS A 222 -5.26 -11.17 12.03
CA LYS A 222 -6.44 -12.05 12.03
C LYS A 222 -7.43 -11.74 10.90
N ALA A 223 -7.73 -10.46 10.69
CA ALA A 223 -8.70 -10.02 9.69
C ALA A 223 -8.17 -10.28 8.26
N PHE A 224 -6.85 -10.20 8.07
CA PHE A 224 -6.22 -10.29 6.75
C PHE A 224 -5.58 -11.67 6.51
N ALA A 225 -5.72 -12.61 7.44
CA ALA A 225 -5.12 -13.94 7.38
C ALA A 225 -5.44 -14.68 6.08
N GLU A 226 -6.68 -14.57 5.58
CA GLU A 226 -7.13 -15.26 4.36
C GLU A 226 -6.94 -14.43 3.08
N LEU A 227 -6.43 -13.20 3.18
CA LEU A 227 -6.25 -12.36 2.00
C LEU A 227 -5.04 -12.83 1.17
N PRO A 228 -5.15 -12.80 -0.17
CA PRO A 228 -4.01 -12.99 -1.06
C PRO A 228 -2.89 -11.99 -0.75
N TYR A 229 -1.64 -12.40 -0.98
CA TYR A 229 -0.45 -11.55 -0.84
C TYR A 229 -0.12 -11.09 0.59
N VAL A 230 -0.84 -11.59 1.59
CA VAL A 230 -0.59 -11.29 3.01
C VAL A 230 0.14 -12.46 3.66
N ALA A 231 1.24 -12.16 4.34
CA ALA A 231 1.86 -13.02 5.33
C ALA A 231 1.73 -12.35 6.71
N GLU A 232 1.66 -13.15 7.76
CA GLU A 232 1.52 -12.65 9.13
C GLU A 232 2.73 -11.76 9.50
N LEU A 233 2.45 -10.57 10.04
CA LEU A 233 3.48 -9.69 10.57
C LEU A 233 3.96 -10.23 11.92
N ASN A 234 5.27 -10.40 12.07
CA ASN A 234 5.88 -10.71 13.35
C ASN A 234 6.07 -9.43 14.19
N GLU A 235 6.44 -9.61 15.46
CA GLU A 235 6.66 -8.53 16.42
C GLU A 235 7.62 -7.44 15.93
N GLU A 236 8.75 -7.81 15.33
CA GLU A 236 9.72 -6.83 14.84
C GLU A 236 9.17 -5.99 13.67
N MET A 237 8.38 -6.60 12.78
CA MET A 237 7.69 -5.88 11.70
C MET A 237 6.60 -4.96 12.25
N ILE A 238 5.86 -5.41 13.26
CA ILE A 238 4.85 -4.62 13.96
C ILE A 238 5.49 -3.39 14.59
N ASP A 239 6.58 -3.55 15.34
CA ASP A 239 7.28 -2.44 15.99
C ASP A 239 7.82 -1.44 14.95
N MET A 240 8.43 -1.93 13.86
CA MET A 240 8.90 -1.08 12.75
C MET A 240 7.76 -0.26 12.14
N TYR A 241 6.63 -0.89 11.82
CA TYR A 241 5.50 -0.18 11.22
C TYR A 241 4.79 0.76 12.19
N ALA A 242 4.70 0.40 13.47
CA ALA A 242 4.18 1.29 14.51
C ALA A 242 5.05 2.55 14.63
N GLU A 243 6.38 2.41 14.71
CA GLU A 243 7.31 3.54 14.76
C GLU A 243 7.18 4.43 13.53
N LYS A 244 7.15 3.80 12.33
CA LYS A 244 7.07 4.51 11.05
C LYS A 244 5.77 5.30 10.89
N TYR A 245 4.63 4.70 11.20
CA TYR A 245 3.33 5.26 10.82
C TYR A 245 2.59 5.98 11.95
N PHE A 246 2.65 5.51 13.20
CA PHE A 246 1.79 6.05 14.27
C PHE A 246 2.07 7.52 14.56
N SER A 247 3.32 7.94 14.39
CA SER A 247 3.71 9.35 14.55
C SER A 247 3.08 10.27 13.50
N MET A 248 2.68 9.74 12.35
CA MET A 248 2.06 10.51 11.25
C MET A 248 0.54 10.45 11.25
N LEU A 249 -0.06 9.49 11.97
CA LEU A 249 -1.51 9.34 12.00
C LEU A 249 -2.20 10.52 12.68
N ASP A 250 -3.33 10.90 12.11
CA ASP A 250 -4.22 11.93 12.63
C ASP A 250 -5.39 11.24 13.34
N LEU A 251 -5.44 11.39 14.66
CA LEU A 251 -6.40 10.71 15.53
C LEU A 251 -7.86 11.04 15.18
N ARG A 252 -8.12 12.16 14.50
CA ARG A 252 -9.46 12.52 14.03
C ARG A 252 -10.01 11.47 13.07
N PHE A 253 -9.15 10.80 12.30
CA PHE A 253 -9.54 9.84 11.27
C PHE A 253 -9.24 8.39 11.67
N ILE A 254 -9.05 8.14 12.97
CA ILE A 254 -8.95 6.79 13.53
C ILE A 254 -10.21 6.51 14.32
N THR A 255 -10.82 5.36 14.06
CA THR A 255 -11.96 4.86 14.83
C THR A 255 -11.65 3.47 15.32
N LEU A 256 -11.85 3.24 16.62
CA LEU A 256 -11.72 1.94 17.24
C LEU A 256 -13.10 1.48 17.73
N VAL A 257 -13.40 0.19 17.66
CA VAL A 257 -14.66 -0.37 18.17
C VAL A 257 -14.35 -1.49 19.16
N LYS A 258 -14.95 -1.39 20.34
CA LYS A 258 -14.91 -2.40 21.40
C LYS A 258 -16.23 -3.14 21.54
N LYS A 259 -16.12 -4.33 22.11
CA LYS A 259 -17.21 -5.10 22.69
C LYS A 259 -16.72 -5.79 23.96
N ASP A 260 -17.50 -5.69 25.02
CA ASP A 260 -17.21 -6.34 26.31
C ASP A 260 -15.79 -6.01 26.85
N GLY A 261 -15.34 -4.77 26.63
CA GLY A 261 -14.02 -4.27 27.06
C GLY A 261 -12.88 -4.50 26.07
N ASP A 262 -13.05 -5.40 25.10
CA ASP A 262 -12.02 -5.79 24.14
C ASP A 262 -12.16 -5.09 22.79
N LEU A 263 -11.02 -4.76 22.17
CA LEU A 263 -11.00 -4.20 20.82
C LEU A 263 -11.33 -5.30 19.80
N VAL A 264 -12.35 -5.05 18.98
CA VAL A 264 -12.89 -5.99 17.97
C VAL A 264 -12.78 -5.48 16.54
N GLY A 265 -12.56 -4.18 16.36
CA GLY A 265 -12.31 -3.61 15.04
C GLY A 265 -11.69 -2.22 15.10
N PHE A 266 -11.10 -1.82 13.97
CA PHE A 266 -10.47 -0.53 13.81
C PHE A 266 -10.60 -0.03 12.36
N PHE A 267 -10.53 1.29 12.22
CA PHE A 267 -10.41 2.00 10.96
C PHE A 267 -9.29 3.04 11.09
N ILE A 268 -8.43 3.10 10.08
CA ILE A 268 -7.37 4.10 9.95
C ILE A 268 -7.56 4.81 8.61
N GLY A 269 -7.96 6.07 8.68
CA GLY A 269 -7.94 7.01 7.57
C GLY A 269 -6.72 7.94 7.66
N LEU A 270 -6.29 8.45 6.51
CA LEU A 270 -5.20 9.40 6.43
C LEU A 270 -5.62 10.58 5.54
N PRO A 271 -5.44 11.84 5.97
CA PRO A 271 -5.44 12.97 5.06
C PRO A 271 -4.56 12.69 3.85
N SER A 272 -5.10 12.82 2.64
CA SER A 272 -4.31 12.52 1.44
C SER A 272 -3.05 13.38 1.40
N LEU A 273 -1.90 12.71 1.31
CA LEU A 273 -0.58 13.36 1.30
C LEU A 273 0.02 13.46 -0.10
N SER A 274 -0.67 12.99 -1.14
CA SER A 274 -0.11 12.86 -2.49
C SER A 274 0.45 14.18 -3.05
N GLU A 275 -0.35 15.25 -3.04
CA GLU A 275 0.13 16.58 -3.49
C GLU A 275 1.28 17.11 -2.62
N ALA A 276 1.25 16.82 -1.32
CA ALA A 276 2.27 17.27 -0.39
C ALA A 276 3.60 16.54 -0.63
N MET A 277 3.54 15.25 -0.93
CA MET A 277 4.68 14.42 -1.31
C MET A 277 5.29 14.89 -2.62
N GLN A 278 4.46 15.23 -3.63
CA GLN A 278 4.94 15.84 -4.88
C GLN A 278 5.72 17.13 -4.63
N LYS A 279 5.19 18.03 -3.81
CA LYS A 279 5.87 19.28 -3.43
C LYS A 279 7.15 19.03 -2.63
N ALA A 280 7.19 17.99 -1.80
CA ALA A 280 8.37 17.61 -1.04
C ALA A 280 9.49 16.99 -1.89
N GLY A 281 9.18 16.47 -3.10
CA GLY A 281 10.19 15.97 -4.04
C GLY A 281 11.09 14.86 -3.46
N GLY A 282 10.54 14.04 -2.57
CA GLY A 282 11.23 12.93 -1.91
C GLY A 282 12.17 13.32 -0.76
N LYS A 283 12.15 14.57 -0.28
CA LYS A 283 12.93 15.02 0.89
C LYS A 283 12.05 15.78 1.88
N LEU A 284 12.02 15.32 3.14
CA LEU A 284 11.30 16.05 4.21
C LEU A 284 12.08 17.25 4.74
N PHE A 285 13.40 17.18 4.77
CA PHE A 285 14.25 18.24 5.33
C PHE A 285 15.08 18.93 4.23
N PRO A 286 15.35 20.25 4.36
CA PRO A 286 14.96 21.09 5.50
C PRO A 286 13.50 21.57 5.50
N PHE A 287 12.77 21.55 4.37
CA PHE A 287 11.45 22.22 4.29
C PHE A 287 10.29 21.39 3.74
N GLY A 288 10.53 20.19 3.19
CA GLY A 288 9.47 19.36 2.60
C GLY A 288 8.36 18.96 3.59
N PHE A 289 8.70 18.80 4.87
CA PHE A 289 7.76 18.47 5.93
C PHE A 289 6.63 19.52 6.09
N ILE A 290 6.88 20.78 5.70
CA ILE A 290 5.90 21.86 5.76
C ILE A 290 4.69 21.55 4.87
N HIS A 291 4.91 20.92 3.72
CA HIS A 291 3.81 20.53 2.82
C HIS A 291 2.93 19.47 3.45
N LEU A 292 3.53 18.48 4.13
CA LEU A 292 2.80 17.41 4.81
C LEU A 292 1.99 17.98 5.99
N LEU A 293 2.59 18.84 6.81
CA LEU A 293 1.87 19.49 7.92
C LEU A 293 0.69 20.33 7.43
N LYS A 294 0.83 21.03 6.30
CA LYS A 294 -0.27 21.78 5.68
C LYS A 294 -1.41 20.87 5.22
N ALA A 295 -1.09 19.73 4.59
CA ALA A 295 -2.09 18.75 4.17
C ALA A 295 -2.82 18.11 5.35
N LEU A 296 -2.10 17.76 6.43
CA LEU A 296 -2.69 17.23 7.66
C LEU A 296 -3.60 18.26 8.36
N LYS A 297 -3.24 19.55 8.35
CA LYS A 297 -4.03 20.60 9.03
C LYS A 297 -5.35 20.89 8.32
N LYS A 298 -5.37 20.89 6.97
CA LYS A 298 -6.54 21.21 6.14
C LYS A 298 -6.75 20.13 5.06
N PRO A 299 -7.13 18.91 5.46
CA PRO A 299 -7.41 17.83 4.53
C PRO A 299 -8.55 18.19 3.58
N LYS A 300 -8.43 17.76 2.32
CA LYS A 300 -9.51 17.81 1.32
C LYS A 300 -10.07 16.43 0.99
N VAL A 301 -9.22 15.41 1.09
CA VAL A 301 -9.50 14.00 0.77
C VAL A 301 -8.98 13.16 1.93
N ILE A 302 -9.72 12.11 2.28
CA ILE A 302 -9.26 11.08 3.23
C ILE A 302 -9.00 9.78 2.47
N ASP A 303 -7.76 9.31 2.49
CA ASP A 303 -7.36 8.00 2.00
C ASP A 303 -7.76 6.95 3.04
N MET A 304 -8.59 5.99 2.64
CA MET A 304 -9.06 4.88 3.48
C MET A 304 -7.97 3.79 3.53
N MET A 305 -7.05 3.90 4.49
CA MET A 305 -5.83 3.08 4.50
C MET A 305 -6.09 1.64 4.94
N LEU A 306 -6.63 1.45 6.14
CA LEU A 306 -6.80 0.13 6.75
C LEU A 306 -8.12 0.05 7.50
N THR A 307 -8.83 -1.06 7.33
CA THR A 307 -9.99 -1.43 8.14
C THR A 307 -9.85 -2.88 8.53
N GLY A 308 -9.82 -3.16 9.83
CA GLY A 308 -9.75 -4.52 10.36
C GLY A 308 -10.92 -4.78 11.28
N VAL A 309 -11.59 -5.91 11.09
CA VAL A 309 -12.63 -6.41 12.00
C VAL A 309 -12.29 -7.86 12.27
N LEU A 310 -12.36 -8.27 13.53
CA LEU A 310 -12.14 -9.67 13.88
C LEU A 310 -13.16 -10.57 13.14
N PRO A 311 -12.76 -11.75 12.62
CA PRO A 311 -13.61 -12.60 11.78
C PRO A 311 -15.00 -12.91 12.36
N GLU A 312 -15.07 -13.17 13.67
CA GLU A 312 -16.30 -13.44 14.40
C GLU A 312 -17.29 -12.25 14.44
N TYR A 313 -16.84 -11.04 14.07
CA TYR A 313 -17.64 -9.82 14.04
C TYR A 313 -17.96 -9.31 12.62
N HIS A 314 -17.58 -10.02 11.55
CA HIS A 314 -17.82 -9.56 10.16
C HIS A 314 -19.30 -9.29 9.85
N SER A 315 -20.23 -10.11 10.37
CA SER A 315 -21.68 -9.96 10.16
C SER A 315 -22.39 -9.17 11.28
N SER A 316 -21.65 -8.60 12.22
CA SER A 316 -22.22 -7.93 13.40
C SER A 316 -22.50 -6.43 13.21
N GLY A 317 -22.08 -5.87 12.06
CA GLY A 317 -22.24 -4.45 11.75
C GLY A 317 -21.11 -3.54 12.25
N VAL A 318 -20.02 -4.08 12.80
CA VAL A 318 -18.85 -3.29 13.25
C VAL A 318 -18.27 -2.41 12.14
N ALA A 319 -18.18 -2.91 10.90
CA ALA A 319 -17.72 -2.11 9.76
C ALA A 319 -18.60 -0.87 9.49
N VAL A 320 -19.92 -0.98 9.73
CA VAL A 320 -20.85 0.14 9.59
C VAL A 320 -20.60 1.20 10.67
N ILE A 321 -20.31 0.76 11.90
CA ILE A 321 -19.94 1.67 13.00
C ILE A 321 -18.67 2.43 12.63
N LEU A 322 -17.61 1.70 12.25
CA LEU A 322 -16.32 2.27 11.90
C LEU A 322 -16.42 3.34 10.81
N ILE A 323 -17.09 3.01 9.70
CA ILE A 323 -17.25 3.93 8.57
C ILE A 323 -18.21 5.08 8.93
N GLY A 324 -19.28 4.83 9.69
CA GLY A 324 -20.24 5.86 10.09
C GLY A 324 -19.61 6.94 10.99
N GLU A 325 -18.79 6.56 11.95
CA GLU A 325 -18.06 7.50 12.81
C GLU A 325 -17.04 8.33 12.02
N LEU A 326 -16.32 7.71 11.07
CA LEU A 326 -15.44 8.44 10.15
C LEU A 326 -16.21 9.49 9.34
N GLN A 327 -17.30 9.08 8.70
CA GLN A 327 -18.11 9.96 7.85
C GLN A 327 -18.65 11.16 8.62
N LYS A 328 -19.17 10.91 9.83
CA LYS A 328 -19.64 11.96 10.73
C LYS A 328 -18.53 12.96 11.02
N ARG A 329 -17.34 12.48 11.38
CA ARG A 329 -16.19 13.35 11.63
C ARG A 329 -15.77 14.15 10.39
N MET A 330 -15.75 13.50 9.23
CA MET A 330 -15.41 14.17 7.98
C MET A 330 -16.38 15.31 7.68
N MET A 331 -17.68 15.09 7.86
CA MET A 331 -18.70 16.11 7.69
C MET A 331 -18.54 17.28 8.67
N GLU A 332 -18.30 17.00 9.97
CA GLU A 332 -18.01 18.05 10.98
C GLU A 332 -16.83 18.95 10.59
N LEU A 333 -15.86 18.40 9.86
CA LEU A 333 -14.67 19.10 9.38
C LEU A 333 -14.83 19.68 7.96
N GLY A 334 -16.01 19.54 7.34
CA GLY A 334 -16.29 20.02 5.99
C GLY A 334 -15.56 19.25 4.88
N ILE A 335 -15.22 17.98 5.13
CA ILE A 335 -14.55 17.10 4.17
C ILE A 335 -15.57 16.12 3.60
N ASN A 336 -15.65 16.02 2.27
CA ASN A 336 -16.61 15.14 1.60
C ASN A 336 -15.99 14.17 0.60
N GLN A 337 -14.66 14.17 0.42
CA GLN A 337 -13.98 13.26 -0.52
C GLN A 337 -13.24 12.15 0.21
N MET A 338 -13.42 10.92 -0.24
CA MET A 338 -12.65 9.75 0.19
C MET A 338 -12.03 9.03 -1.01
N GLU A 339 -10.87 8.43 -0.77
CA GLU A 339 -10.14 7.62 -1.75
C GLU A 339 -9.90 6.23 -1.15
N THR A 340 -10.31 5.16 -1.83
CA THR A 340 -10.00 3.80 -1.39
C THR A 340 -8.59 3.42 -1.81
N THR A 341 -7.76 2.83 -0.96
CA THR A 341 -6.35 2.55 -1.28
C THR A 341 -6.09 1.18 -1.95
N GLY A 342 -7.13 0.57 -2.51
CA GLY A 342 -7.08 -0.70 -3.24
C GLY A 342 -7.98 -1.76 -2.62
N VAL A 343 -9.03 -2.15 -3.33
CA VAL A 343 -9.91 -3.27 -2.97
C VAL A 343 -9.73 -4.35 -4.04
N PHE A 344 -9.56 -5.61 -3.64
CA PHE A 344 -9.54 -6.69 -4.62
C PHE A 344 -10.83 -6.70 -5.43
N GLU A 345 -10.72 -6.82 -6.75
CA GLU A 345 -11.88 -6.78 -7.64
C GLU A 345 -12.94 -7.86 -7.34
N THR A 346 -12.52 -8.95 -6.70
CA THR A 346 -13.38 -10.06 -6.26
C THR A 346 -14.14 -9.76 -4.97
N ASN A 347 -13.80 -8.70 -4.24
CA ASN A 347 -14.46 -8.32 -2.99
C ASN A 347 -15.76 -7.55 -3.25
N SER A 348 -16.74 -8.25 -3.84
CA SER A 348 -18.05 -7.72 -4.21
C SER A 348 -18.82 -7.15 -3.01
N ASN A 349 -18.63 -7.71 -1.82
CA ASN A 349 -19.26 -7.22 -0.59
C ASN A 349 -18.83 -5.79 -0.25
N VAL A 350 -17.53 -5.48 -0.32
CA VAL A 350 -17.03 -4.12 -0.09
C VAL A 350 -17.45 -3.20 -1.24
N ILE A 351 -17.27 -3.64 -2.49
CA ILE A 351 -17.59 -2.82 -3.67
C ILE A 351 -19.07 -2.46 -3.72
N ALA A 352 -19.97 -3.36 -3.35
CA ALA A 352 -21.42 -3.10 -3.32
C ALA A 352 -21.82 -2.00 -2.32
N ASN A 353 -20.99 -1.72 -1.31
CA ASN A 353 -21.25 -0.63 -0.36
C ASN A 353 -21.05 0.76 -0.98
N TRP A 354 -20.30 0.86 -2.09
CA TRP A 354 -20.03 2.13 -2.76
C TRP A 354 -21.28 2.77 -3.39
N LYS A 355 -22.36 1.99 -3.62
CA LYS A 355 -23.66 2.51 -4.06
C LYS A 355 -24.30 3.53 -3.13
N ASN A 356 -23.86 3.60 -1.88
CA ASN A 356 -24.35 4.59 -0.91
C ASN A 356 -23.70 5.97 -1.08
N TYR A 357 -22.77 6.12 -2.02
CA TYR A 357 -22.05 7.35 -2.33
C TYR A 357 -22.18 7.67 -3.82
N GLU A 358 -21.98 8.93 -4.17
CA GLU A 358 -21.53 9.26 -5.51
C GLU A 358 -20.10 8.72 -5.67
N HIS A 359 -19.85 7.88 -6.67
CA HIS A 359 -18.58 7.19 -6.78
C HIS A 359 -18.16 6.94 -8.22
N ILE A 360 -16.84 6.81 -8.41
CA ILE A 360 -16.22 6.35 -9.66
C ILE A 360 -15.14 5.33 -9.35
N GLN A 361 -15.04 4.25 -10.14
CA GLN A 361 -13.83 3.44 -10.19
C GLN A 361 -12.85 4.15 -11.12
N HIS A 362 -11.73 4.65 -10.60
CA HIS A 362 -10.83 5.52 -11.38
C HIS A 362 -9.46 4.93 -11.65
N LYS A 363 -9.03 3.90 -10.90
CA LYS A 363 -7.78 3.18 -11.19
C LYS A 363 -7.92 1.68 -11.00
N ARG A 364 -7.03 0.97 -11.68
CA ARG A 364 -6.84 -0.47 -11.54
C ARG A 364 -5.35 -0.79 -11.50
N ARG A 365 -4.96 -1.58 -10.51
CA ARG A 365 -3.61 -2.14 -10.40
C ARG A 365 -3.66 -3.64 -10.52
N ARG A 366 -2.68 -4.24 -11.18
CA ARG A 366 -2.63 -5.67 -11.50
C ARG A 366 -1.45 -6.36 -10.83
N CYS A 367 -1.71 -7.47 -10.15
CA CYS A 367 -0.69 -8.49 -9.93
C CYS A 367 -0.63 -9.40 -11.14
N TYR A 368 0.57 -9.63 -11.63
CA TYR A 368 0.86 -10.57 -12.71
C TYR A 368 1.46 -11.85 -12.15
N VAL A 369 1.28 -12.95 -12.88
CA VAL A 369 1.92 -14.24 -12.63
C VAL A 369 2.44 -14.84 -13.94
N ARG A 370 3.50 -15.64 -13.85
CA ARG A 370 4.07 -16.41 -14.97
C ARG A 370 4.76 -17.67 -14.45
N ASP A 371 4.54 -18.80 -15.10
CA ASP A 371 5.31 -20.03 -14.86
C ASP A 371 6.71 -19.92 -15.47
N ILE A 372 7.73 -20.44 -14.76
CA ILE A 372 9.15 -20.37 -15.17
C ILE A 372 9.87 -21.71 -15.09
#